data_AF-A0AA86YZQ6-F1
#
_entry.id   AF-A0AA86YZQ6-F1
#
_cell.length_a   1.000
_cell.length_b   1.000
_cell.length_c   1.000
_cell.angle_alpha   90.00
_cell.angle_beta   90.00
_cell.angle_gamma   90.00
#
_symmetry.space_group_name_H-M   'P 1'
#
loop_
_entity.id
_entity.type
_entity.pdbx_description
1 polymer ?
#
loop_
_entity_poly.entity_id
_entity_poly.type
_entity_poly.pdbx_seq_one_letter_code
_entity_poly.pdbx_strand_id
1 'polypeptide(L)'
;MEKVEEDMLTNFKSEMILLLKNKLNFFLNSRAKEINMSIFSFEKDTYDESLYLKLKIKNHKCDLIRWTDDYHSFDDTIKRMESAGYSSQDIDIINVVLSRFGYIFRVETKKKTNRDLKLFFFILQMNKISNSDEFTDEIKTELLQSFLCELFLHYETFSRFKYIKNKIFFLSDNLGYIDFLDAINEIHDRKEDIYHGIYIKLFHTEILKYISFGDSDLYKELEISFNDRLIEHLNPVRFINLTKKNESGFFSILNDITEPLQSTQELFISNLILINYTFFILKKNVPNIIELRKYINNDEYFIFIFILKLIINRTIMLPKSKLINIGLSDCLAKINDSECEHLSNVLTELIYDPPQFDKSES
;
A
#
# COMPACT_ATOMS: atom_id res chain seq x y z
N MET A 1 -16.46 23.35 -21.50
CA MET A 1 -15.33 23.07 -20.58
C MET A 1 -15.70 21.91 -19.69
N GLU A 2 -16.82 22.00 -18.97
CA GLU A 2 -17.35 20.92 -18.11
C GLU A 2 -17.43 19.54 -18.77
N LYS A 3 -18.05 19.41 -19.97
CA LYS A 3 -18.12 18.11 -20.66
C LYS A 3 -16.76 17.51 -21.04
N VAL A 4 -15.77 18.35 -21.35
CA VAL A 4 -14.40 17.91 -21.70
C VAL A 4 -13.64 17.48 -20.45
N GLU A 5 -13.86 18.16 -19.32
CA GLU A 5 -13.32 17.79 -18.02
C GLU A 5 -13.96 16.50 -17.47
N GLU A 6 -15.25 16.30 -17.72
CA GLU A 6 -16.00 15.10 -17.34
C GLU A 6 -15.56 13.86 -18.15
N ASP A 7 -15.39 14.01 -19.47
CA ASP A 7 -14.85 12.96 -20.34
C ASP A 7 -13.38 12.65 -19.96
N MET A 8 -12.58 13.67 -19.65
CA MET A 8 -11.19 13.52 -19.19
C MET A 8 -11.13 12.76 -17.85
N LEU A 9 -11.97 13.12 -16.88
CA LEU A 9 -12.05 12.45 -15.59
C LEU A 9 -12.47 10.99 -15.73
N THR A 10 -13.45 10.70 -16.58
CA THR A 10 -13.94 9.33 -16.83
C THR A 10 -12.85 8.44 -17.43
N ASN A 11 -12.14 8.95 -18.44
CA ASN A 11 -11.01 8.25 -19.03
C ASN A 11 -9.87 8.07 -18.02
N PHE A 12 -9.58 9.11 -17.24
CA PHE A 12 -8.55 9.07 -16.20
C PHE A 12 -8.84 7.98 -15.18
N LYS A 13 -10.05 7.95 -14.60
CA LYS A 13 -10.47 6.93 -13.65
C LYS A 13 -10.35 5.52 -14.22
N SER A 14 -10.80 5.32 -15.46
CA SER A 14 -10.71 4.03 -16.16
C SER A 14 -9.25 3.58 -16.29
N GLU A 15 -8.33 4.48 -16.63
CA GLU A 15 -6.91 4.15 -16.73
C GLU A 15 -6.23 3.95 -15.37
N MET A 16 -6.68 4.61 -14.30
CA MET A 16 -6.22 4.31 -12.93
C MET A 16 -6.47 2.84 -12.57
N ILE A 17 -7.60 2.27 -13.02
CA ILE A 17 -7.89 0.85 -12.86
C ILE A 17 -6.88 -0.01 -13.62
N LEU A 18 -6.62 0.35 -14.87
CA LEU A 18 -5.65 -0.34 -15.71
C LEU A 18 -4.24 -0.27 -15.13
N LEU A 19 -3.85 0.83 -14.48
CA LEU A 19 -2.56 0.95 -13.82
C LEU A 19 -2.40 -0.06 -12.68
N LEU A 20 -3.39 -0.19 -11.79
CA LEU A 20 -3.34 -1.18 -10.72
C LEU A 20 -3.36 -2.61 -11.26
N LYS A 21 -4.21 -2.90 -12.26
CA LYS A 21 -4.25 -4.22 -12.92
C LYS A 21 -2.93 -4.53 -13.61
N ASN A 22 -2.30 -3.55 -14.27
CA ASN A 22 -1.00 -3.72 -14.91
C ASN A 22 0.08 -4.03 -13.86
N LYS A 23 0.15 -3.26 -12.77
CA LYS A 23 1.09 -3.52 -11.66
C LYS A 23 0.87 -4.91 -11.07
N LEU A 24 -0.38 -5.30 -10.83
CA LEU A 24 -0.73 -6.61 -10.31
C LEU A 24 -0.32 -7.73 -11.26
N ASN A 25 -0.56 -7.56 -12.57
CA ASN A 25 -0.17 -8.54 -13.58
C ASN A 25 1.34 -8.77 -13.59
N PHE A 26 2.15 -7.70 -13.53
CA PHE A 26 3.61 -7.83 -13.42
C PHE A 26 4.05 -8.47 -12.10
N PHE A 27 3.37 -8.15 -10.99
CA PHE A 27 3.65 -8.76 -9.70
C PHE A 27 3.36 -10.26 -9.69
N LEU A 28 2.24 -10.69 -10.28
CA LEU A 28 1.85 -12.10 -10.35
C LEU A 28 2.65 -12.87 -11.42
N ASN A 29 3.02 -12.22 -12.51
CA ASN A 29 3.69 -12.81 -13.66
C ASN A 29 4.79 -11.89 -14.20
N SER A 30 6.06 -12.29 -14.02
CA SER A 30 7.23 -11.54 -14.51
C SER A 30 7.32 -11.42 -16.03
N ARG A 31 6.54 -12.22 -16.78
CA ARG A 31 6.44 -12.15 -18.25
C ARG A 31 5.22 -11.37 -18.73
N ALA A 32 4.49 -10.71 -17.82
CA ALA A 32 3.37 -9.86 -18.20
C ALA A 32 3.81 -8.80 -19.22
N LYS A 33 2.88 -8.44 -20.10
CA LYS A 33 3.08 -7.34 -21.04
C LYS A 33 2.39 -6.11 -20.49
N GLU A 34 3.00 -4.96 -20.74
CA GLU A 34 2.40 -3.67 -20.43
C GLU A 34 1.04 -3.53 -21.13
N ILE A 35 0.03 -3.13 -20.36
CA ILE A 35 -1.27 -2.74 -20.88
C ILE A 35 -1.13 -1.39 -21.57
N ASN A 36 -1.53 -1.31 -22.84
CA ASN A 36 -1.52 -0.05 -23.57
C ASN A 36 -2.57 0.92 -23.00
N MET A 37 -2.13 2.14 -22.70
CA MET A 37 -2.91 3.19 -22.05
C MET A 37 -2.73 4.50 -22.83
N SER A 38 -3.77 5.34 -22.87
CA SER A 38 -3.77 6.59 -23.62
C SER A 38 -3.23 7.77 -22.80
N ILE A 39 -3.47 7.79 -21.48
CA ILE A 39 -3.06 8.83 -20.55
C ILE A 39 -1.74 8.46 -19.87
N PHE A 40 -1.45 7.17 -19.69
CA PHE A 40 -0.23 6.73 -19.03
C PHE A 40 0.72 5.93 -19.94
N SER A 41 2.01 5.94 -19.61
CA SER A 41 3.02 5.01 -20.11
C SER A 41 3.96 4.62 -18.99
N PHE A 42 4.66 3.52 -19.19
CA PHE A 42 5.86 3.22 -18.43
C PHE A 42 7.13 3.56 -19.19
N GLU A 43 8.15 4.01 -18.45
CA GLU A 43 9.52 4.15 -18.96
C GLU A 43 10.48 3.38 -18.07
N LYS A 44 11.40 2.66 -18.70
CA LYS A 44 12.40 1.87 -18.00
C LYS A 44 13.51 2.78 -17.50
N ASP A 45 13.81 2.69 -16.21
CA ASP A 45 14.99 3.33 -15.66
C ASP A 45 16.27 2.60 -16.10
N THR A 46 17.31 3.38 -16.39
CA THR A 46 18.57 2.89 -16.92
C THR A 46 19.41 2.10 -15.90
N TYR A 47 19.14 2.24 -14.60
CA TYR A 47 19.97 1.72 -13.52
C TYR A 47 19.35 0.56 -12.75
N ASP A 48 18.04 0.56 -12.51
CA ASP A 48 17.38 -0.47 -11.69
C ASP A 48 16.44 -1.42 -12.46
N GLU A 49 16.26 -1.21 -13.77
CA GLU A 49 15.32 -1.94 -14.63
C GLU A 49 13.85 -1.93 -14.17
N SER A 50 13.49 -1.02 -13.27
CA SER A 50 12.10 -0.72 -12.95
C SER A 50 11.45 0.11 -14.04
N LEU A 51 10.13 -0.05 -14.12
CA LEU A 51 9.26 0.74 -14.96
C LEU A 51 8.61 1.84 -14.11
N TYR A 52 8.86 3.08 -14.49
CA TYR A 52 8.34 4.27 -13.85
C TYR A 52 7.17 4.84 -14.62
N LEU A 53 6.12 5.23 -13.90
CA LEU A 53 4.91 5.80 -14.48
C LEU A 53 5.19 7.19 -15.03
N LYS A 54 4.80 7.42 -16.28
CA LYS A 54 4.78 8.72 -16.94
C LYS A 54 3.36 9.07 -17.35
N LEU A 55 3.05 10.35 -17.22
CA LEU A 55 1.79 10.92 -17.67
C LEU A 55 1.96 11.47 -19.09
N LYS A 56 1.23 10.90 -20.06
CA LYS A 56 1.23 11.31 -21.46
C LYS A 56 0.34 12.52 -21.64
N ILE A 57 0.94 13.64 -22.03
CA ILE A 57 0.22 14.87 -22.31
C ILE A 57 0.61 15.33 -23.71
N LYS A 58 -0.27 15.06 -24.68
CA LYS A 58 -0.02 15.30 -26.11
C LYS A 58 1.29 14.64 -26.56
N ASN A 59 2.31 15.43 -26.88
CA ASN A 59 3.63 14.95 -27.34
C ASN A 59 4.68 14.95 -26.22
N HIS A 60 4.27 15.23 -24.99
CA HIS A 60 5.13 15.32 -23.81
C HIS A 60 4.82 14.19 -22.82
N LYS A 61 5.83 13.79 -22.06
CA LYS A 61 5.70 12.80 -20.99
C LYS A 61 6.21 13.41 -19.70
N CYS A 62 5.28 13.70 -18.79
CA CYS A 62 5.61 14.26 -17.48
C CYS A 62 6.06 13.15 -16.53
N ASP A 63 7.08 13.46 -15.73
CA ASP A 63 7.54 12.60 -14.65
C ASP A 63 6.72 12.90 -13.40
N LEU A 64 5.91 11.94 -12.94
CA LEU A 64 5.08 12.14 -11.75
C LEU A 64 5.88 12.21 -10.45
N ILE A 65 7.11 11.70 -10.42
CA ILE A 65 8.00 11.80 -9.25
C ILE A 65 8.65 13.18 -9.20
N ARG A 66 8.97 13.75 -10.37
CA ARG A 66 9.55 15.10 -10.50
C ARG A 66 8.55 16.06 -11.16
N TRP A 67 7.30 15.99 -10.73
CA TRP A 67 6.20 16.69 -11.38
C TRP A 67 6.35 18.21 -11.37
N THR A 68 7.14 18.76 -10.44
CA THR A 68 7.45 20.19 -10.38
C THR A 68 8.38 20.66 -11.50
N ASP A 69 9.17 19.76 -12.11
CA ASP A 69 10.04 20.10 -13.25
C ASP A 69 9.20 20.49 -14.49
N ASP A 70 7.97 19.98 -14.55
CA ASP A 70 6.99 20.29 -15.58
C ASP A 70 6.20 21.60 -15.31
N TYR A 71 6.52 22.31 -14.21
CA TYR A 71 5.92 23.61 -13.87
C TYR A 71 6.91 24.73 -14.20
N HIS A 72 6.61 25.54 -15.21
CA HIS A 72 7.50 26.61 -15.65
C HIS A 72 7.77 27.71 -14.61
N SER A 73 6.96 27.80 -13.54
CA SER A 73 7.10 28.82 -12.51
C SER A 73 6.83 28.32 -11.09
N PHE A 74 7.29 27.12 -10.70
CA PHE A 74 6.98 26.54 -9.38
C PHE A 74 7.23 27.51 -8.20
N ASP A 75 8.24 28.38 -8.30
CA ASP A 75 8.52 29.47 -7.35
C ASP A 75 7.33 30.40 -7.06
N ASP A 76 6.48 30.67 -8.05
CA ASP A 76 5.30 31.52 -7.85
C ASP A 76 4.18 30.77 -7.09
N THR A 77 4.12 29.43 -7.22
CA THR A 77 3.27 28.61 -6.33
C THR A 77 3.79 28.71 -4.90
N ILE A 78 5.11 28.62 -4.69
CA ILE A 78 5.73 28.73 -3.37
C ILE A 78 5.34 30.04 -2.71
N LYS A 79 5.61 31.18 -3.36
CA LYS A 79 5.28 32.53 -2.82
C LYS A 79 3.80 32.68 -2.48
N ARG A 80 2.91 32.11 -3.29
CA ARG A 80 1.48 32.16 -3.02
C ARG A 80 1.10 31.32 -1.82
N MET A 81 1.59 30.08 -1.73
CA MET A 81 1.32 29.24 -0.57
C MET A 81 1.86 29.88 0.71
N GLU A 82 3.05 30.48 0.66
CA GLU A 82 3.59 31.29 1.76
C GLU A 82 2.66 32.46 2.13
N SER A 83 2.13 33.17 1.13
CA SER A 83 1.15 34.25 1.34
C SER A 83 -0.18 33.74 1.92
N ALA A 84 -0.54 32.49 1.68
CA ALA A 84 -1.69 31.80 2.28
C ALA A 84 -1.40 31.25 3.69
N GLY A 85 -0.17 31.39 4.19
CA GLY A 85 0.24 31.05 5.54
C GLY A 85 0.99 29.72 5.69
N TYR A 86 1.23 28.98 4.61
CA TYR A 86 2.05 27.77 4.64
C TYR A 86 3.52 28.10 4.92
N SER A 87 4.21 27.29 5.73
CA SER A 87 5.66 27.40 5.86
C SER A 87 6.38 26.81 4.64
N SER A 88 7.66 27.14 4.44
CA SER A 88 8.48 26.49 3.41
C SER A 88 8.53 24.96 3.61
N GLN A 89 8.61 24.52 4.87
CA GLN A 89 8.59 23.10 5.24
C GLN A 89 7.26 22.44 4.89
N ASP A 90 6.13 23.16 5.05
CA ASP A 90 4.82 22.64 4.66
C ASP A 90 4.76 22.36 3.15
N ILE A 91 5.26 23.30 2.34
CA ILE A 91 5.27 23.19 0.87
C ILE A 91 6.18 22.04 0.43
N ASP A 92 7.36 21.90 1.04
CA ASP A 92 8.27 20.78 0.78
C ASP A 92 7.64 19.43 1.11
N ILE A 93 6.95 19.32 2.25
CA ILE A 93 6.28 18.09 2.65
C ILE A 93 5.15 17.74 1.68
N ILE A 94 4.32 18.71 1.30
CA ILE A 94 3.25 18.50 0.33
C ILE A 94 3.85 18.01 -1.00
N ASN A 95 4.88 18.70 -1.50
CA ASN A 95 5.55 18.32 -2.74
C ASN A 95 6.11 16.88 -2.68
N VAL A 96 6.85 16.56 -1.62
CA VAL A 96 7.44 15.23 -1.43
C VAL A 96 6.36 14.14 -1.41
N VAL A 97 5.27 14.34 -0.67
CA VAL A 97 4.17 13.36 -0.61
C VAL A 97 3.53 13.17 -1.98
N LEU A 98 3.29 14.24 -2.72
CA LEU A 98 2.72 14.18 -4.07
C LEU A 98 3.64 13.45 -5.05
N SER A 99 4.94 13.75 -5.02
CA SER A 99 5.96 13.00 -5.77
C SER A 99 5.97 11.50 -5.44
N ARG A 100 5.63 11.14 -4.19
CA ARG A 100 5.55 9.73 -3.77
C ARG A 100 4.36 8.97 -4.34
N PHE A 101 3.29 9.65 -4.77
CA PHE A 101 2.17 8.98 -5.44
C PHE A 101 2.60 8.31 -6.77
N GLY A 102 3.59 8.85 -7.47
CA GLY A 102 4.16 8.20 -8.66
C GLY A 102 4.75 6.81 -8.38
N TYR A 103 5.29 6.57 -7.18
CA TYR A 103 5.88 5.28 -6.80
C TYR A 103 4.86 4.19 -6.54
N ILE A 104 3.59 4.53 -6.29
CA ILE A 104 2.51 3.55 -6.10
C ILE A 104 2.48 2.58 -7.29
N PHE A 105 2.63 3.10 -8.51
CA PHE A 105 2.55 2.34 -9.76
C PHE A 105 3.88 1.89 -10.31
N ARG A 106 4.99 2.16 -9.63
CA ARG A 106 6.29 1.64 -10.07
C ARG A 106 6.22 0.12 -10.22
N VAL A 107 6.69 -0.40 -11.34
CA VAL A 107 6.69 -1.84 -11.61
C VAL A 107 8.12 -2.34 -11.61
N GLU A 108 8.43 -3.21 -10.65
CA GLU A 108 9.69 -3.95 -10.62
C GLU A 108 9.58 -5.16 -11.56
N THR A 109 10.36 -5.18 -12.64
CA THR A 109 10.23 -6.22 -13.68
C THR A 109 10.99 -7.51 -13.36
N LYS A 110 11.97 -7.44 -12.45
CA LYS A 110 12.88 -8.56 -12.12
C LYS A 110 12.70 -9.11 -10.71
N LYS A 111 12.33 -8.27 -9.75
CA LYS A 111 12.25 -8.62 -8.34
C LYS A 111 10.91 -8.20 -7.78
N LYS A 112 10.15 -9.14 -7.27
CA LYS A 112 8.93 -8.86 -6.54
C LYS A 112 9.33 -8.53 -5.11
N THR A 113 8.84 -7.43 -4.54
CA THR A 113 9.30 -6.96 -3.21
C THR A 113 8.19 -7.05 -2.17
N ASN A 114 8.54 -7.15 -0.89
CA ASN A 114 7.56 -7.05 0.20
C ASN A 114 6.86 -5.70 0.16
N ARG A 115 7.56 -4.65 -0.28
CA ARG A 115 6.99 -3.31 -0.44
C ARG A 115 5.80 -3.33 -1.39
N ASP A 116 5.92 -3.94 -2.58
CA ASP A 116 4.80 -3.98 -3.53
C ASP A 116 3.59 -4.74 -2.95
N LEU A 117 3.83 -5.87 -2.27
CA LEU A 117 2.77 -6.59 -1.57
C LEU A 117 2.10 -5.73 -0.50
N LYS A 118 2.86 -4.99 0.30
CA LYS A 118 2.34 -4.06 1.30
C LYS A 118 1.58 -2.89 0.67
N LEU A 119 2.06 -2.35 -0.45
CA LEU A 119 1.34 -1.31 -1.19
C LEU A 119 -0.03 -1.82 -1.67
N PHE A 120 -0.10 -3.03 -2.25
CA PHE A 120 -1.37 -3.66 -2.58
C PHE A 120 -2.27 -3.83 -1.36
N PHE A 121 -1.71 -4.33 -0.24
CA PHE A 121 -2.43 -4.44 1.02
C PHE A 121 -3.04 -3.09 1.42
N PHE A 122 -2.24 -2.06 1.58
CA PHE A 122 -2.70 -0.76 2.06
C PHE A 122 -3.76 -0.15 1.14
N ILE A 123 -3.57 -0.25 -0.17
CA ILE A 123 -4.53 0.21 -1.17
C ILE A 123 -5.89 -0.48 -1.00
N LEU A 124 -5.89 -1.82 -0.90
CA LEU A 124 -7.12 -2.60 -0.74
C LEU A 124 -7.80 -2.32 0.62
N GLN A 125 -7.02 -2.21 1.69
CA GLN A 125 -7.53 -1.97 3.04
C GLN A 125 -8.08 -0.55 3.22
N MET A 126 -7.35 0.48 2.76
CA MET A 126 -7.77 1.88 2.90
C MET A 126 -9.12 2.14 2.21
N ASN A 127 -9.35 1.55 1.03
CA ASN A 127 -10.62 1.65 0.31
C ASN A 127 -11.82 1.13 1.13
N LYS A 128 -11.63 0.04 1.89
CA LYS A 128 -12.68 -0.56 2.72
C LYS A 128 -12.88 0.14 4.06
N ILE A 129 -11.79 0.56 4.67
CA ILE A 129 -11.81 1.11 6.03
C ILE A 129 -12.25 2.57 6.02
N SER A 130 -11.85 3.36 5.01
CA SER A 130 -12.29 4.75 4.86
C SER A 130 -13.82 4.87 4.90
N ASN A 131 -14.51 3.96 4.22
CA ASN A 131 -15.97 3.89 4.09
C ASN A 131 -16.71 3.16 5.23
N SER A 132 -16.00 2.74 6.28
CA SER A 132 -16.60 1.99 7.38
C SER A 132 -16.56 2.77 8.70
N ASP A 133 -17.72 2.84 9.36
CA ASP A 133 -17.86 3.38 10.70
C ASP A 133 -17.40 2.40 11.80
N GLU A 134 -17.09 1.15 11.43
CA GLU A 134 -16.57 0.14 12.38
C GLU A 134 -15.12 0.41 12.79
N PHE A 135 -14.42 1.29 12.08
CA PHE A 135 -13.03 1.63 12.33
C PHE A 135 -12.89 3.07 12.80
N THR A 136 -12.12 3.24 13.87
CA THR A 136 -11.81 4.57 14.41
C THR A 136 -10.82 5.33 13.53
N ASP A 137 -10.82 6.67 13.66
CA ASP A 137 -9.84 7.53 13.00
C ASP A 137 -8.40 7.17 13.40
N GLU A 138 -8.15 6.64 14.61
CA GLU A 138 -6.81 6.17 14.97
C GLU A 138 -6.34 5.00 14.10
N ILE A 139 -7.20 3.99 13.89
CA ILE A 139 -6.83 2.83 13.05
C ILE A 139 -6.63 3.27 11.60
N LYS A 140 -7.50 4.15 11.10
CA LYS A 140 -7.37 4.75 9.75
C LYS A 140 -6.06 5.52 9.61
N THR A 141 -5.69 6.28 10.64
CA THR A 141 -4.43 7.03 10.71
C THR A 141 -3.22 6.10 10.71
N GLU A 142 -3.22 5.05 11.52
CA GLU A 142 -2.12 4.09 11.54
C GLU A 142 -1.93 3.40 10.18
N LEU A 143 -3.02 3.06 9.50
CA LEU A 143 -3.00 2.46 8.17
C LEU A 143 -2.42 3.43 7.13
N LEU A 144 -2.86 4.69 7.14
CA LEU A 144 -2.33 5.75 6.29
C LEU A 144 -0.84 6.00 6.51
N GLN A 145 -0.42 6.16 7.76
CA GLN A 145 0.98 6.43 8.08
C GLN A 145 1.88 5.25 7.70
N SER A 146 1.39 4.02 7.86
CA SER A 146 2.11 2.82 7.40
C SER A 146 2.22 2.78 5.87
N PHE A 147 1.16 3.14 5.14
CA PHE A 147 1.20 3.28 3.69
C PHE A 147 2.20 4.34 3.22
N LEU A 148 2.18 5.53 3.83
CA LEU A 148 3.10 6.62 3.54
C LEU A 148 4.56 6.22 3.82
N CYS A 149 4.81 5.48 4.91
CA CYS A 149 6.13 4.92 5.22
C CYS A 149 6.64 3.97 4.11
N GLU A 150 5.78 3.09 3.58
CA GLU A 150 6.16 2.20 2.46
C GLU A 150 6.43 2.95 1.16
N LEU A 151 5.96 4.19 1.04
CA LEU A 151 6.31 5.13 -0.04
C LEU A 151 7.60 5.93 0.24
N PHE A 152 8.47 5.44 1.14
CA PHE A 152 9.76 6.06 1.48
C PHE A 152 9.65 7.45 2.09
N LEU A 153 8.56 7.73 2.80
CA LEU A 153 8.44 8.95 3.59
C LEU A 153 9.06 8.73 4.97
N HIS A 154 9.81 9.72 5.44
CA HIS A 154 10.38 9.71 6.79
C HIS A 154 9.28 9.98 7.84
N TYR A 155 9.55 9.57 9.08
CA TYR A 155 8.60 9.70 10.19
C TYR A 155 8.14 11.14 10.39
N GLU A 156 9.07 12.10 10.30
CA GLU A 156 8.81 13.53 10.43
C GLU A 156 7.83 14.04 9.37
N THR A 157 7.78 13.40 8.20
CA THR A 157 6.85 13.72 7.12
C THR A 157 5.51 13.04 7.33
N PHE A 158 5.48 11.70 7.42
CA PHE A 158 4.20 10.99 7.43
C PHE A 158 3.43 11.16 8.74
N SER A 159 4.10 11.43 9.87
CA SER A 159 3.43 11.64 11.17
C SER A 159 2.54 12.89 11.21
N ARG A 160 2.74 13.83 10.27
CA ARG A 160 1.89 15.03 10.11
C ARG A 160 0.53 14.72 9.48
N PHE A 161 0.34 13.51 8.94
CA PHE A 161 -0.90 13.11 8.28
C PHE A 161 -1.74 12.21 9.19
N LYS A 162 -3.04 12.50 9.27
CA LYS A 162 -3.99 11.66 10.02
C LYS A 162 -5.40 11.72 9.46
N TYR A 163 -6.22 10.74 9.83
CA TYR A 163 -7.65 10.80 9.57
C TYR A 163 -8.36 11.66 10.62
N ILE A 164 -9.29 12.49 10.15
CA ILE A 164 -10.27 13.22 10.99
C ILE A 164 -11.60 13.18 10.24
N LYS A 165 -12.63 12.58 10.84
CA LYS A 165 -13.98 12.49 10.25
C LYS A 165 -13.94 11.95 8.80
N ASN A 166 -13.26 10.81 8.59
CA ASN A 166 -13.12 10.13 7.30
C ASN A 166 -12.40 10.93 6.19
N LYS A 167 -11.64 11.97 6.55
CA LYS A 167 -10.80 12.74 5.63
C LYS A 167 -9.36 12.71 6.09
N ILE A 168 -8.44 12.84 5.13
CA ILE A 168 -7.00 12.94 5.43
C ILE A 168 -6.67 14.40 5.69
N PHE A 169 -6.15 14.68 6.87
CA PHE A 169 -5.67 16.00 7.27
C PHE A 169 -4.15 16.02 7.38
N PHE A 170 -3.58 17.16 7.02
CA PHE A 170 -2.18 17.50 7.14
C PHE A 170 -1.99 18.55 8.25
N LEU A 171 -1.05 18.32 9.16
CA LEU A 171 -0.66 19.29 10.18
C LEU A 171 0.37 20.26 9.59
N SER A 172 -0.06 21.49 9.32
CA SER A 172 0.80 22.63 8.95
C SER A 172 1.42 23.27 10.20
N ASP A 173 2.59 23.90 10.04
CA ASP A 173 3.25 24.64 11.12
C ASP A 173 2.42 25.82 11.62
N ASN A 174 1.77 26.54 10.70
CA ASN A 174 1.11 27.82 11.00
C ASN A 174 -0.42 27.75 10.94
N LEU A 175 -0.97 26.83 10.15
CA LEU A 175 -2.40 26.77 9.86
C LEU A 175 -3.13 25.66 10.65
N GLY A 176 -2.38 24.85 11.40
CA GLY A 176 -2.94 23.69 12.12
C GLY A 176 -3.34 22.57 11.16
N TYR A 177 -4.44 21.87 11.46
CA TYR A 177 -4.92 20.77 10.61
C TYR A 177 -5.70 21.31 9.41
N ILE A 178 -5.22 21.01 8.22
CA ILE A 178 -5.84 21.35 6.93
C ILE A 178 -6.29 20.06 6.24
N ASP A 179 -7.44 20.06 5.57
CA ASP A 179 -7.84 18.97 4.68
C ASP A 179 -6.78 18.84 3.58
N PHE A 180 -6.17 17.65 3.44
CA PHE A 180 -5.07 17.49 2.50
C PHE A 180 -5.52 17.67 1.05
N LEU A 181 -6.79 17.40 0.74
CA LEU A 181 -7.33 17.67 -0.60
C LEU A 181 -7.33 19.19 -0.89
N ASP A 182 -7.60 20.01 0.11
CA ASP A 182 -7.56 21.47 -0.03
C ASP A 182 -6.12 21.95 -0.25
N ALA A 183 -5.15 21.39 0.46
CA ALA A 183 -3.73 21.67 0.23
C ALA A 183 -3.26 21.29 -1.19
N ILE A 184 -3.74 20.16 -1.73
CA ILE A 184 -3.49 19.75 -3.13
C ILE A 184 -4.15 20.73 -4.11
N ASN A 185 -5.36 21.19 -3.82
CA ASN A 185 -6.00 22.19 -4.67
C ASN A 185 -5.22 23.50 -4.69
N GLU A 186 -4.73 23.94 -3.53
CA GLU A 186 -3.97 25.18 -3.37
C GLU A 186 -2.62 25.13 -4.11
N ILE A 187 -1.86 24.03 -4.00
CA ILE A 187 -0.55 23.91 -4.69
C ILE A 187 -0.72 23.92 -6.22
N HIS A 188 -1.85 23.42 -6.71
CA HIS A 188 -2.16 23.34 -8.14
C HIS A 188 -3.05 24.47 -8.69
N ASP A 189 -3.45 25.46 -7.89
CA ASP A 189 -4.39 26.51 -8.33
C ASP A 189 -3.72 27.48 -9.32
N ARG A 190 -3.41 27.09 -10.56
CA ARG A 190 -2.76 27.96 -11.55
C ARG A 190 -3.70 28.30 -12.68
N LYS A 191 -3.69 29.56 -13.10
CA LYS A 191 -4.47 30.05 -14.25
C LYS A 191 -3.72 29.94 -15.59
N GLU A 192 -2.39 29.78 -15.59
CA GLU A 192 -1.56 30.07 -16.78
C GLU A 192 -0.92 28.83 -17.45
N ASP A 193 -0.81 27.68 -16.76
CA ASP A 193 -0.24 26.43 -17.31
C ASP A 193 -1.32 25.35 -17.54
N ILE A 194 -2.34 25.76 -18.28
CA ILE A 194 -3.70 25.17 -18.23
C ILE A 194 -3.70 23.66 -18.50
N TYR A 195 -2.87 23.12 -19.41
CA TYR A 195 -3.03 21.72 -19.81
C TYR A 195 -2.24 20.72 -18.95
N HIS A 196 -0.95 20.95 -18.67
CA HIS A 196 -0.16 19.99 -17.89
C HIS A 196 -0.55 19.98 -16.41
N GLY A 197 -0.77 21.16 -15.83
CA GLY A 197 -1.16 21.32 -14.44
C GLY A 197 -2.48 20.62 -14.11
N ILE A 198 -3.45 20.64 -15.05
CA ILE A 198 -4.75 19.97 -14.87
C ILE A 198 -4.57 18.45 -14.74
N TYR A 199 -3.80 17.79 -15.61
CA TYR A 199 -3.65 16.34 -15.54
C TYR A 199 -2.83 15.88 -14.32
N ILE A 200 -1.80 16.64 -13.92
CA ILE A 200 -1.03 16.35 -12.71
C ILE A 200 -1.91 16.54 -11.47
N LYS A 201 -2.71 17.61 -11.42
CA LYS A 201 -3.70 17.83 -10.35
C LYS A 201 -4.72 16.70 -10.31
N LEU A 202 -5.25 16.28 -11.46
CA LEU A 202 -6.17 15.13 -11.56
C LEU A 202 -5.51 13.87 -11.00
N PHE A 203 -4.26 13.58 -11.34
CA PHE A 203 -3.53 12.45 -10.78
C PHE A 203 -3.43 12.52 -9.25
N HIS A 204 -2.97 13.64 -8.69
CA HIS A 204 -2.82 13.77 -7.24
C HIS A 204 -4.16 13.71 -6.50
N THR A 205 -5.18 14.41 -7.01
CA THR A 205 -6.50 14.45 -6.37
C THR A 205 -7.24 13.13 -6.47
N GLU A 206 -7.19 12.43 -7.61
CA GLU A 206 -7.85 11.13 -7.76
C GLU A 206 -7.13 10.02 -6.99
N ILE A 207 -5.79 10.05 -6.89
CA ILE A 207 -5.06 9.15 -6.00
C ILE A 207 -5.43 9.39 -4.55
N LEU A 208 -5.46 10.65 -4.11
CA LEU A 208 -5.86 10.97 -2.74
C LEU A 208 -7.28 10.45 -2.48
N LYS A 209 -8.25 10.78 -3.34
CA LYS A 209 -9.64 10.32 -3.19
C LYS A 209 -9.75 8.80 -3.16
N TYR A 210 -8.96 8.12 -3.98
CA TYR A 210 -8.93 6.67 -4.01
C TYR A 210 -8.50 6.06 -2.66
N ILE A 211 -7.46 6.62 -2.04
CA ILE A 211 -6.99 6.16 -0.73
C ILE A 211 -7.82 6.70 0.44
N SER A 212 -8.50 7.84 0.29
CA SER A 212 -9.18 8.54 1.39
C SER A 212 -10.69 8.31 1.48
N PHE A 213 -11.36 8.10 0.35
CA PHE A 213 -12.83 8.00 0.26
C PHE A 213 -13.31 6.70 -0.35
N GLY A 214 -12.39 5.82 -0.75
CA GLY A 214 -12.67 4.50 -1.30
C GLY A 214 -13.61 4.52 -2.51
N ASP A 215 -13.05 4.60 -3.72
CA ASP A 215 -13.83 4.36 -4.93
C ASP A 215 -14.24 2.88 -4.99
N SER A 216 -15.54 2.61 -4.81
CA SER A 216 -16.06 1.25 -4.67
C SER A 216 -15.94 0.43 -5.95
N ASP A 217 -15.87 1.07 -7.11
CA ASP A 217 -15.95 0.38 -8.40
C ASP A 217 -14.60 -0.16 -8.85
N LEU A 218 -13.52 0.61 -8.66
CA LEU A 218 -12.14 0.14 -8.86
C LEU A 218 -11.80 -1.05 -7.96
N TYR A 219 -12.19 -0.98 -6.68
CA TYR A 219 -11.97 -2.09 -5.76
C TYR A 219 -12.75 -3.34 -6.20
N LYS A 220 -14.04 -3.21 -6.56
CA LYS A 220 -14.82 -4.34 -7.09
C LYS A 220 -14.14 -4.94 -8.31
N GLU A 221 -13.63 -4.13 -9.23
CA GLU A 221 -12.94 -4.62 -10.42
C GLU A 221 -11.64 -5.38 -10.11
N LEU A 222 -10.90 -4.97 -9.08
CA LEU A 222 -9.72 -5.72 -8.61
C LEU A 222 -10.12 -7.02 -7.91
N GLU A 223 -11.13 -7.00 -7.03
CA GLU A 223 -11.63 -8.23 -6.39
C GLU A 223 -12.15 -9.24 -7.43
N ILE A 224 -12.94 -8.79 -8.40
CA ILE A 224 -13.45 -9.66 -9.48
C ILE A 224 -12.32 -10.35 -10.25
N SER A 225 -11.10 -9.79 -10.25
CA SER A 225 -9.95 -10.37 -10.94
C SER A 225 -9.29 -11.55 -10.21
N PHE A 226 -9.58 -11.75 -8.91
CA PHE A 226 -9.05 -12.88 -8.15
C PHE A 226 -10.04 -14.04 -8.17
N ASN A 227 -9.59 -15.19 -8.63
CA ASN A 227 -10.36 -16.43 -8.58
C ASN A 227 -9.88 -17.30 -7.40
N ASP A 228 -10.22 -16.88 -6.17
CA ASP A 228 -9.81 -17.53 -4.93
C ASP A 228 -10.98 -17.58 -3.93
N ARG A 229 -11.15 -18.72 -3.25
CA ARG A 229 -12.19 -18.91 -2.22
C ARG A 229 -11.99 -18.05 -0.98
N LEU A 230 -10.75 -17.64 -0.69
CA LEU A 230 -10.38 -16.86 0.49
C LEU A 230 -10.47 -15.35 0.26
N ILE A 231 -10.83 -14.91 -0.95
CA ILE A 231 -10.88 -13.49 -1.32
C ILE A 231 -11.74 -12.66 -0.38
N GLU A 232 -12.84 -13.20 0.14
CA GLU A 232 -13.74 -12.48 1.03
C GLU A 232 -13.10 -12.12 2.39
N HIS A 233 -12.02 -12.81 2.75
CA HIS A 233 -11.24 -12.56 3.96
C HIS A 233 -10.18 -11.46 3.79
N LEU A 234 -10.04 -10.91 2.58
CA LEU A 234 -9.32 -9.65 2.38
C LEU A 234 -10.07 -8.46 2.99
N ASN A 235 -11.40 -8.54 3.06
CA ASN A 235 -12.22 -7.48 3.62
C ASN A 235 -11.98 -7.37 5.14
N PRO A 236 -11.48 -6.22 5.64
CA PRO A 236 -11.05 -6.08 7.03
C PRO A 236 -12.22 -6.14 8.01
N VAL A 237 -13.41 -5.67 7.62
CA VAL A 237 -14.64 -5.78 8.43
C VAL A 237 -14.99 -7.25 8.62
N ARG A 238 -15.06 -8.02 7.53
CA ARG A 238 -15.40 -9.45 7.58
C ARG A 238 -14.34 -10.23 8.36
N PHE A 239 -13.07 -9.94 8.09
CA PHE A 239 -11.93 -10.60 8.72
C PHE A 239 -11.95 -10.41 10.25
N ILE A 240 -12.06 -9.17 10.74
CA ILE A 240 -12.12 -8.89 12.17
C ILE A 240 -13.38 -9.51 12.80
N ASN A 241 -14.52 -9.42 12.14
CA ASN A 241 -15.74 -10.02 12.67
C ASN A 241 -15.64 -11.55 12.79
N LEU A 242 -14.96 -12.20 11.86
CA LEU A 242 -14.69 -13.64 11.94
C LEU A 242 -13.82 -13.98 13.14
N THR A 243 -12.72 -13.24 13.35
CA THR A 243 -11.82 -13.47 14.51
C THR A 243 -12.52 -13.34 15.85
N LYS A 244 -13.58 -12.51 15.95
CA LYS A 244 -14.34 -12.30 17.19
C LYS A 244 -15.46 -13.32 17.40
N LYS A 245 -16.07 -13.84 16.32
CA LYS A 245 -17.32 -14.62 16.37
C LYS A 245 -17.14 -16.11 16.14
N ASN A 246 -16.08 -16.52 15.44
CA ASN A 246 -15.84 -17.91 15.06
C ASN A 246 -14.33 -18.17 14.99
N GLU A 247 -13.70 -18.38 16.15
CA GLU A 247 -12.27 -18.67 16.24
C GLU A 247 -11.87 -19.88 15.39
N SER A 248 -12.64 -20.98 15.44
CA SER A 248 -12.36 -22.17 14.62
C SER A 248 -12.34 -21.89 13.12
N GLY A 249 -13.29 -21.08 12.62
CA GLY A 249 -13.35 -20.69 11.21
C GLY A 249 -12.25 -19.70 10.81
N PHE A 250 -11.76 -18.90 11.77
CA PHE A 250 -10.58 -18.07 11.55
C PHE A 250 -9.31 -18.91 11.41
N PHE A 251 -9.12 -19.91 12.28
CA PHE A 251 -7.94 -20.78 12.22
C PHE A 251 -7.95 -21.71 11.02
N SER A 252 -9.13 -22.14 10.52
CA SER A 252 -9.19 -22.90 9.27
C SER A 252 -8.67 -22.10 8.07
N ILE A 253 -8.92 -20.78 8.01
CA ILE A 253 -8.34 -19.91 6.97
C ILE A 253 -6.82 -19.89 7.07
N LEU A 254 -6.28 -19.81 8.29
CA LEU A 254 -4.83 -19.80 8.48
C LEU A 254 -4.18 -21.14 8.10
N ASN A 255 -4.92 -22.25 8.18
CA ASN A 255 -4.48 -23.52 7.62
C ASN A 255 -4.51 -23.48 6.08
N ASP A 256 -5.61 -22.99 5.50
CA ASP A 256 -5.80 -22.92 4.05
C ASP A 256 -4.72 -22.08 3.35
N ILE A 257 -4.31 -20.95 3.92
CA ILE A 257 -3.24 -20.10 3.35
C ILE A 257 -1.85 -20.75 3.42
N THR A 258 -1.69 -21.86 4.15
CA THR A 258 -0.44 -22.61 4.25
C THR A 258 -0.40 -23.86 3.38
N GLU A 259 -1.44 -24.09 2.57
CA GLU A 259 -1.49 -25.18 1.59
C GLU A 259 -0.27 -25.12 0.64
N PRO A 260 0.52 -26.20 0.51
CA PRO A 260 1.71 -26.22 -0.34
C PRO A 260 1.46 -25.94 -1.82
N LEU A 261 0.27 -26.29 -2.33
CA LEU A 261 -0.07 -26.18 -3.76
C LEU A 261 -0.97 -24.97 -4.02
N GLN A 262 -0.36 -23.78 -4.11
CA GLN A 262 -1.05 -22.54 -4.44
C GLN A 262 -0.51 -21.93 -5.74
N SER A 263 -1.41 -21.42 -6.56
CA SER A 263 -1.09 -20.55 -7.70
C SER A 263 -0.53 -19.21 -7.24
N THR A 264 0.09 -18.45 -8.14
CA THR A 264 0.61 -17.11 -7.78
C THR A 264 -0.49 -16.14 -7.31
N GLN A 265 -1.73 -16.30 -7.79
CA GLN A 265 -2.88 -15.54 -7.31
C GLN A 265 -3.25 -15.95 -5.89
N GLU A 266 -3.37 -17.25 -5.62
CA GLU A 266 -3.71 -17.76 -4.29
C GLU A 266 -2.65 -17.36 -3.26
N LEU A 267 -1.38 -17.51 -3.61
CA LEU A 267 -0.27 -17.07 -2.76
C LEU A 267 -0.33 -15.56 -2.48
N PHE A 268 -0.74 -14.72 -3.45
CA PHE A 268 -0.92 -13.29 -3.23
C PHE A 268 -2.03 -13.02 -2.20
N ILE A 269 -3.20 -13.68 -2.35
CA ILE A 269 -4.32 -13.58 -1.41
C ILE A 269 -3.92 -14.06 -0.01
N SER A 270 -3.30 -15.23 0.09
CA SER A 270 -2.75 -15.82 1.31
C SER A 270 -1.81 -14.86 2.04
N ASN A 271 -0.92 -14.22 1.30
CA ASN A 271 -0.03 -13.20 1.85
C ASN A 271 -0.81 -12.01 2.42
N LEU A 272 -1.77 -11.45 1.69
CA LEU A 272 -2.58 -10.33 2.15
C LEU A 272 -3.41 -10.66 3.40
N ILE A 273 -3.96 -11.88 3.49
CA ILE A 273 -4.67 -12.37 4.70
C ILE A 273 -3.73 -12.41 5.90
N LEU A 274 -2.47 -12.84 5.69
CA LEU A 274 -1.47 -12.84 6.75
C LEU A 274 -1.10 -11.41 7.20
N ILE A 275 -1.07 -10.46 6.26
CA ILE A 275 -0.90 -9.03 6.60
C ILE A 275 -2.10 -8.52 7.41
N ASN A 276 -3.33 -8.88 7.03
CA ASN A 276 -4.55 -8.57 7.80
C ASN A 276 -4.45 -9.07 9.25
N TYR A 277 -4.04 -10.33 9.43
CA TYR A 277 -3.84 -10.89 10.77
C TYR A 277 -2.81 -10.10 11.58
N THR A 278 -1.67 -9.80 10.96
CA THR A 278 -0.59 -9.11 11.64
C THR A 278 -0.99 -7.69 12.03
N PHE A 279 -1.61 -6.95 11.11
CA PHE A 279 -1.97 -5.55 11.32
C PHE A 279 -3.15 -5.39 12.29
N PHE A 280 -4.25 -6.14 12.10
CA PHE A 280 -5.47 -5.94 12.90
C PHE A 280 -5.48 -6.69 14.24
N ILE A 281 -4.78 -7.82 14.33
CA ILE A 281 -4.82 -8.69 15.52
C ILE A 281 -3.50 -8.61 16.29
N LEU A 282 -2.39 -8.99 15.68
CA LEU A 282 -1.12 -9.14 16.40
C LEU A 282 -0.49 -7.83 16.85
N LYS A 283 -0.57 -6.77 16.03
CA LYS A 283 -0.04 -5.45 16.39
C LYS A 283 -0.65 -4.91 17.69
N LYS A 284 -1.94 -5.20 17.92
CA LYS A 284 -2.67 -4.78 19.13
C LYS A 284 -2.35 -5.65 20.33
N ASN A 285 -2.23 -6.96 20.14
CA ASN A 285 -1.91 -7.90 21.21
C ASN A 285 -1.05 -9.05 20.70
N VAL A 286 0.27 -8.88 20.80
CA VAL A 286 1.27 -9.87 20.31
C VAL A 286 1.03 -11.28 20.87
N PRO A 287 0.71 -11.46 22.18
CA PRO A 287 0.34 -12.75 22.75
C PRO A 287 -0.75 -13.53 22.00
N ASN A 288 -1.63 -12.88 21.21
CA ASN A 288 -2.65 -13.59 20.42
C ASN A 288 -2.05 -14.60 19.43
N ILE A 289 -0.78 -14.43 19.05
CA ILE A 289 -0.09 -15.42 18.22
C ILE A 289 0.05 -16.78 18.92
N ILE A 290 0.05 -16.84 20.26
CA ILE A 290 0.15 -18.11 20.99
C ILE A 290 -1.15 -18.89 20.88
N GLU A 291 -2.28 -18.20 20.77
CA GLU A 291 -3.59 -18.83 20.63
C GLU A 291 -3.66 -19.72 19.38
N LEU A 292 -2.96 -19.34 18.29
CA LEU A 292 -2.78 -20.20 17.11
C LEU A 292 -2.34 -21.62 17.43
N ARG A 293 -1.44 -21.78 18.41
CA ARG A 293 -0.89 -23.10 18.77
C ARG A 293 -1.97 -24.05 19.27
N LYS A 294 -3.06 -23.53 19.85
CA LYS A 294 -4.16 -24.37 20.35
C LYS A 294 -4.97 -25.01 19.21
N TYR A 295 -4.88 -24.45 18.01
CA TYR A 295 -5.68 -24.81 16.85
C TYR A 295 -4.87 -25.47 15.73
N ILE A 296 -3.57 -25.59 15.92
CA ILE A 296 -2.66 -26.33 15.04
C ILE A 296 -2.40 -27.67 15.73
N ASN A 297 -2.67 -28.78 15.04
CA ASN A 297 -2.40 -30.10 15.59
C ASN A 297 -0.90 -30.25 15.88
N ASN A 298 -0.52 -31.07 16.88
CA ASN A 298 0.91 -31.26 17.21
C ASN A 298 1.74 -31.75 16.01
N ASP A 299 1.14 -32.54 15.11
CA ASP A 299 1.78 -33.03 13.89
C ASP A 299 1.91 -31.94 12.80
N GLU A 300 1.18 -30.83 12.95
CA GLU A 300 1.17 -29.67 12.07
C GLU A 300 1.92 -28.48 12.69
N TYR A 301 2.71 -28.69 13.75
CA TYR A 301 3.45 -27.64 14.43
C TYR A 301 4.39 -26.83 13.51
N PHE A 302 4.83 -27.43 12.40
CA PHE A 302 5.58 -26.74 11.35
C PHE A 302 4.77 -25.60 10.70
N ILE A 303 3.44 -25.71 10.60
CA ILE A 303 2.53 -24.67 10.10
C ILE A 303 2.61 -23.43 10.99
N PHE A 304 2.67 -23.62 12.31
CA PHE A 304 2.83 -22.52 13.26
C PHE A 304 4.17 -21.79 13.06
N ILE A 305 5.27 -22.55 12.95
CA ILE A 305 6.61 -21.99 12.68
C ILE A 305 6.63 -21.28 11.34
N PHE A 306 5.94 -21.82 10.33
CA PHE A 306 5.83 -21.24 9.01
C PHE A 306 5.08 -19.91 9.01
N ILE A 307 3.92 -19.82 9.67
CA ILE A 307 3.18 -18.57 9.88
C ILE A 307 4.06 -17.53 10.60
N LEU A 308 4.79 -17.94 11.65
CA LEU A 308 5.74 -17.07 12.34
C LEU A 308 6.83 -16.52 11.41
N LYS A 309 7.45 -17.40 10.61
CA LYS A 309 8.47 -17.03 9.62
C LYS A 309 7.94 -16.00 8.63
N LEU A 310 6.72 -16.19 8.14
CA LEU A 310 6.09 -15.27 7.21
C LEU A 310 5.80 -13.91 7.86
N ILE A 311 5.27 -13.89 9.08
CA ILE A 311 5.02 -12.63 9.82
C ILE A 311 6.34 -11.83 9.97
N ILE A 312 7.43 -12.53 10.30
CA ILE A 312 8.76 -11.91 10.46
C ILE A 312 9.31 -11.42 9.11
N ASN A 313 9.29 -12.28 8.08
CA ASN A 313 9.85 -11.97 6.77
C ASN A 313 9.05 -10.90 6.01
N ARG A 314 7.74 -10.79 6.27
CA ARG A 314 6.87 -9.75 5.69
C ARG A 314 7.01 -8.40 6.39
N THR A 315 7.85 -8.27 7.42
CA THR A 315 8.20 -7.01 8.10
C THR A 315 6.98 -6.13 8.41
N ILE A 316 5.92 -6.71 8.95
CA ILE A 316 4.78 -5.92 9.44
C ILE A 316 4.95 -5.73 10.93
N MET A 317 5.51 -4.57 11.30
CA MET A 317 5.39 -3.90 12.61
C MET A 317 5.58 -4.74 13.89
N LEU A 318 6.17 -5.93 13.81
CA LEU A 318 6.34 -6.84 14.94
C LEU A 318 7.83 -7.16 15.14
N PRO A 319 8.53 -6.40 16.00
CA PRO A 319 9.92 -6.67 16.32
C PRO A 319 10.10 -8.09 16.87
N LYS A 320 11.16 -8.78 16.44
CA LYS A 320 11.51 -10.13 16.94
C LYS A 320 11.62 -10.16 18.47
N SER A 321 12.10 -9.07 19.08
CA SER A 321 12.16 -8.91 20.53
C SER A 321 10.80 -9.05 21.22
N LYS A 322 9.71 -8.55 20.62
CA LYS A 322 8.36 -8.74 21.17
C LYS A 322 7.92 -10.20 21.14
N LEU A 323 8.33 -10.97 20.12
CA LEU A 323 8.05 -12.41 20.02
C LEU A 323 8.86 -13.23 21.04
N ILE A 324 10.12 -12.86 21.26
CA ILE A 324 10.98 -13.49 22.29
C ILE A 324 10.37 -13.30 23.68
N ASN A 325 9.90 -12.09 24.00
CA ASN A 325 9.34 -11.75 25.32
C ASN A 325 8.07 -12.53 25.68
N ILE A 326 7.38 -13.10 24.70
CA ILE A 326 6.18 -13.93 24.91
C ILE A 326 6.49 -15.44 24.85
N GLY A 327 7.76 -15.83 24.92
CA GLY A 327 8.17 -17.24 25.04
C GLY A 327 8.24 -18.01 23.72
N LEU A 328 8.44 -17.33 22.59
CA LEU A 328 8.57 -17.97 21.26
C LEU A 328 10.01 -18.24 20.84
N SER A 329 10.99 -18.06 21.72
CA SER A 329 12.42 -18.24 21.40
C SER A 329 12.74 -19.56 20.71
N ASP A 330 12.19 -20.66 21.20
CA ASP A 330 12.42 -22.00 20.63
C ASP A 330 11.81 -22.16 19.24
N CYS A 331 10.67 -21.51 18.96
CA CYS A 331 10.10 -21.48 17.61
C CYS A 331 10.96 -20.67 16.66
N LEU A 332 11.43 -19.51 17.11
CA LEU A 332 12.25 -18.62 16.32
C LEU A 332 13.58 -19.28 15.92
N ALA A 333 14.12 -20.16 16.77
CA ALA A 333 15.30 -20.95 16.45
C ALA A 333 15.06 -21.95 15.28
N LYS A 334 13.84 -22.49 15.18
CA LYS A 334 13.45 -23.49 14.16
C LYS A 334 13.05 -22.92 12.80
N ILE A 335 12.96 -21.59 12.68
CA ILE A 335 12.57 -20.90 11.43
C ILE A 335 13.53 -21.21 10.26
N ASN A 336 14.78 -21.56 10.57
CA ASN A 336 15.83 -21.88 9.62
C ASN A 336 16.07 -23.39 9.43
N ASP A 337 15.23 -24.26 10.02
CA ASP A 337 15.32 -25.71 9.80
C ASP A 337 14.84 -26.07 8.38
N SER A 338 15.44 -27.12 7.77
CA SER A 338 15.26 -27.47 6.35
C SER A 338 13.81 -27.78 5.94
N GLU A 339 12.96 -28.26 6.85
CA GLU A 339 11.53 -28.47 6.59
C GLU A 339 10.75 -27.14 6.45
N CYS A 340 11.18 -26.09 7.16
CA CYS A 340 10.62 -24.74 7.04
C CYS A 340 11.18 -23.96 5.84
N GLU A 341 12.27 -24.41 5.20
CA GLU A 341 12.74 -23.84 3.93
C GLU A 341 11.84 -24.22 2.76
N HIS A 342 11.31 -25.44 2.72
CA HIS A 342 10.50 -25.90 1.59
C HIS A 342 9.15 -25.17 1.49
N LEU A 343 8.47 -24.93 2.62
CA LEU A 343 7.27 -24.10 2.70
C LEU A 343 7.58 -22.60 2.57
N SER A 344 8.73 -22.14 3.09
CA SER A 344 9.21 -20.77 2.86
C SER A 344 9.25 -20.47 1.37
N ASN A 345 9.77 -21.39 0.56
CA ASN A 345 9.83 -21.21 -0.89
C ASN A 345 8.42 -21.05 -1.50
N VAL A 346 7.40 -21.77 -1.03
CA VAL A 346 6.03 -21.66 -1.55
C VAL A 346 5.47 -20.22 -1.49
N LEU A 347 5.62 -19.50 -0.37
CA LEU A 347 5.13 -18.10 -0.24
C LEU A 347 6.21 -17.03 -0.48
N THR A 348 7.51 -17.36 -0.43
CA THR A 348 8.61 -16.44 -0.82
C THR A 348 9.00 -16.51 -2.29
N GLU A 349 8.54 -17.51 -3.07
CA GLU A 349 8.73 -17.56 -4.53
C GLU A 349 8.11 -16.34 -5.23
N LEU A 350 7.09 -15.75 -4.63
CA LEU A 350 6.49 -14.50 -5.07
C LEU A 350 7.26 -13.26 -4.67
N ILE A 351 8.23 -13.29 -3.76
CA ILE A 351 8.89 -12.08 -3.25
C ILE A 351 10.36 -12.34 -2.98
N TYR A 352 11.22 -11.66 -3.74
CA TYR A 352 12.64 -11.61 -3.51
C TYR A 352 12.96 -10.41 -2.61
N ASP A 353 13.04 -10.65 -1.30
CA ASP A 353 13.75 -9.75 -0.38
C ASP A 353 14.73 -10.61 0.42
N PRO A 354 16.04 -10.35 0.35
CA PRO A 354 16.96 -10.95 1.31
C PRO A 354 16.55 -10.46 2.71
N PRO A 355 16.60 -11.32 3.74
CA PRO A 355 16.32 -10.91 5.11
C PRO A 355 17.17 -9.68 5.46
N GLN A 356 16.49 -8.56 5.75
CA GLN A 356 17.14 -7.45 6.42
C GLN A 356 17.35 -7.88 7.87
N PHE A 357 18.46 -8.58 8.10
CA PHE A 357 18.94 -8.80 9.45
C PHE A 357 19.24 -7.43 10.04
N ASP A 358 18.58 -7.12 11.15
CA ASP A 358 19.02 -6.09 12.09
C ASP A 358 20.51 -6.28 12.32
N LYS A 359 21.32 -5.41 11.71
CA LYS A 359 22.65 -5.11 12.26
C LYS A 359 22.42 -4.16 13.44
N SER A 360 21.80 -4.69 14.49
CA SER A 360 22.03 -4.15 15.82
C SER A 360 23.24 -4.88 16.40
N GLU A 361 24.20 -4.08 16.87
CA GLU A 361 25.40 -4.43 17.64
C GLU A 361 26.70 -4.61 16.85
N SER A 362 27.38 -3.47 16.68
CA SER A 362 28.75 -3.30 17.20
C SER A 362 28.83 -1.98 17.96
#